data_AF-A0A243Q4B8-F1
#
_entry.id   AF-A0A243Q4B8-F1
#
_cell.length_a   1.000
_cell.length_b   1.000
_cell.length_c   1.000
_cell.angle_alpha   90.00
_cell.angle_beta   90.00
_cell.angle_gamma   90.00
#
_symmetry.space_group_name_H-M   'P 1'
#
loop_
_entity.id
_entity.type
_entity.pdbx_description
1 polymer ?
#
loop_
_entity_poly.entity_id
_entity_poly.type
_entity_poly.pdbx_seq_one_letter_code
_entity_poly.pdbx_strand_id
1 'polypeptide(L)'
;MQGWIMRALWSGHITCGLVSVPVRLYAATEAARPQLHEVHVSDGARIRHRRVCEAEDREVGEEEIGRGWQASDGRMVVLRDEDLDHLPLATRRRVEILGFVDDRDVDPLLYDRAY
;
A
#
# COMPACT_ATOMS: atom_id res chain seq x y z
N MET A 1 -3.42 5.90 -30.47
CA MET A 1 -3.14 4.71 -29.63
C MET A 1 -2.45 5.19 -28.37
N GLN A 2 -3.20 5.45 -27.29
CA GLN A 2 -2.61 5.80 -26.00
C GLN A 2 -2.20 4.50 -25.32
N GLY A 3 -0.90 4.18 -25.34
CA GLY A 3 -0.39 3.00 -24.66
C GLY A 3 -0.69 3.11 -23.17
N TRP A 4 -1.35 2.11 -22.61
CA TRP A 4 -1.47 1.99 -21.16
C TRP A 4 -0.05 1.94 -20.59
N ILE A 5 0.35 3.03 -19.94
CA ILE A 5 1.57 3.06 -19.14
C ILE A 5 1.25 2.18 -17.92
N MET A 6 1.62 0.90 -18.01
CA MET A 6 1.57 -0.01 -16.87
C MET A 6 2.46 0.57 -15.76
N ARG A 7 1.83 1.01 -14.66
CA ARG A 7 2.56 1.44 -13.48
C ARG A 7 3.03 0.19 -12.73
N ALA A 8 4.31 0.14 -12.41
CA ALA A 8 4.82 -0.93 -11.57
C ALA A 8 4.19 -0.81 -10.18
N LEU A 9 3.67 -1.92 -9.65
CA LEU A 9 3.17 -2.02 -8.27
C LEU A 9 4.32 -1.86 -7.28
N TRP A 10 5.50 -2.38 -7.64
CA TRP A 10 6.68 -2.34 -6.80
C TRP A 10 7.94 -2.39 -7.66
N SER A 11 9.02 -1.80 -7.14
CA SER A 11 10.35 -1.84 -7.74
C SER A 11 11.38 -2.14 -6.65
N GLY A 12 12.30 -3.05 -6.93
CA GLY A 12 13.31 -3.46 -5.96
C GLY A 12 14.31 -4.46 -6.56
N HIS A 13 14.96 -5.24 -5.70
CA HIS A 13 15.97 -6.22 -6.09
C HIS A 13 15.57 -7.63 -5.68
N ILE A 14 15.79 -8.59 -6.57
CA ILE A 14 15.82 -10.01 -6.22
C ILE A 14 17.27 -10.41 -5.98
N THR A 15 17.54 -11.01 -4.82
CA THR A 15 18.88 -11.45 -4.42
C THR A 15 18.96 -12.96 -4.28
N CYS A 16 20.03 -13.55 -4.80
CA CYS A 16 20.36 -14.97 -4.64
C CYS A 16 21.84 -15.08 -4.29
N GLY A 17 22.15 -15.31 -3.01
CA GLY A 17 23.52 -15.26 -2.49
C GLY A 17 24.16 -13.90 -2.76
N LEU A 18 25.18 -13.88 -3.63
CA LEU A 18 25.94 -12.67 -3.99
C LEU A 18 25.41 -11.95 -5.24
N VAL A 19 24.41 -12.49 -5.91
CA VAL A 19 23.82 -11.91 -7.13
C VAL A 19 22.61 -11.06 -6.76
N SER A 20 22.52 -9.85 -7.30
CA SER A 20 21.40 -8.92 -7.11
C SER A 20 20.92 -8.39 -8.46
N VAL A 21 19.62 -8.56 -8.76
CA VAL A 21 19.02 -8.16 -10.04
C VAL A 21 17.88 -7.17 -9.78
N PRO A 22 17.88 -5.97 -10.39
CA PRO A 22 16.74 -5.04 -10.32
C PRO A 22 15.53 -5.57 -11.08
N VAL A 23 14.36 -5.48 -10.46
CA VAL A 23 13.09 -5.92 -11.04
C VAL A 23 11.97 -4.90 -10.82
N ARG A 24 10.91 -5.01 -11.62
CA ARG A 24 9.65 -4.29 -11.45
C ARG A 24 8.50 -5.29 -11.45
N LEU A 25 7.63 -5.21 -10.44
CA LEU A 25 6.45 -6.04 -10.30
C LEU A 25 5.24 -5.33 -10.93
N TYR A 26 4.44 -6.07 -11.68
CA TYR A 26 3.22 -5.58 -12.31
C TYR A 26 2.05 -6.51 -11.96
N ALA A 27 0.85 -5.95 -11.89
CA ALA A 27 -0.36 -6.76 -11.72
C ALA A 27 -0.59 -7.61 -12.98
N ALA A 28 -0.81 -8.92 -12.81
CA ALA A 28 -1.20 -9.81 -13.90
C ALA A 28 -2.71 -9.70 -14.22
N THR A 29 -3.52 -9.36 -13.21
CA THR A 29 -4.96 -9.17 -13.32
C THR A 29 -5.33 -7.80 -12.72
N GLU A 30 -6.20 -7.07 -13.40
CA GLU A 30 -6.72 -5.79 -12.90
C GLU A 30 -8.24 -5.94 -12.75
N ALA A 31 -8.74 -5.82 -11.53
CA ALA A 31 -10.18 -5.75 -11.31
C ALA A 31 -10.65 -4.39 -11.82
N ALA A 32 -11.14 -4.35 -13.06
CA ALA A 32 -11.70 -3.14 -13.66
C ALA A 32 -13.00 -2.74 -12.95
N ARG A 33 -12.86 -2.00 -11.84
CA ARG A 33 -13.98 -1.32 -11.19
C ARG A 33 -14.08 0.09 -11.75
N PRO A 34 -15.26 0.55 -12.19
CA PRO A 34 -15.41 1.95 -12.57
C PRO A 34 -15.11 2.84 -11.37
N GLN A 35 -14.35 3.92 -11.60
CA GLN A 35 -14.10 4.91 -10.56
C GLN A 35 -15.40 5.70 -10.34
N LEU A 36 -16.06 5.44 -9.22
CA LEU A 36 -17.24 6.18 -8.79
C LEU A 36 -16.82 7.39 -7.97
N HIS A 37 -17.62 8.44 -8.03
CA HIS A 37 -17.43 9.65 -7.25
C HIS A 37 -18.69 9.99 -6.49
N GLU A 38 -18.52 10.55 -5.30
CA GLU A 38 -19.63 11.02 -4.48
C GLU A 38 -20.23 12.29 -5.10
N VAL A 39 -21.54 12.23 -5.29
CA VAL A 39 -22.35 13.33 -5.82
C VAL A 39 -23.56 13.55 -4.93
N HIS A 40 -24.00 14.78 -4.82
CA HIS A 40 -25.27 15.12 -4.20
C HIS A 40 -26.41 14.58 -5.05
N VAL A 41 -27.25 13.72 -4.48
CA VAL A 41 -28.22 12.89 -5.22
C VAL A 41 -29.22 13.74 -6.02
N SER A 42 -29.58 14.93 -5.53
CA SER A 42 -30.61 15.74 -6.19
C SER A 42 -30.13 16.55 -7.39
N ASP A 43 -28.84 16.93 -7.45
CA ASP A 43 -28.31 17.84 -8.47
C ASP A 43 -27.06 17.30 -9.19
N GLY A 44 -26.52 16.16 -8.75
CA GLY A 44 -25.31 15.55 -9.32
C GLY A 44 -24.01 16.33 -9.02
N ALA A 45 -24.06 17.35 -8.17
CA ALA A 45 -22.88 18.14 -7.84
C ALA A 45 -21.86 17.33 -7.03
N ARG A 46 -20.57 17.60 -7.23
CA ARG A 46 -19.47 16.91 -6.53
C ARG A 46 -19.47 17.25 -5.04
N ILE A 47 -19.37 16.23 -4.19
CA ILE A 47 -19.16 16.43 -2.75
C ILE A 47 -17.70 16.79 -2.49
N ARG A 48 -17.46 17.76 -1.61
CA ARG A 48 -16.12 18.10 -1.08
C ARG A 48 -16.03 17.66 0.36
N HIS A 49 -14.98 16.93 0.70
CA HIS A 49 -14.71 16.45 2.05
C HIS A 49 -13.65 17.37 2.66
N ARG A 50 -13.86 17.74 3.92
CA ARG A 50 -12.91 18.50 4.73
C ARG A 50 -12.65 17.72 6.01
N ARG A 51 -11.40 17.67 6.43
CA ARG A 51 -11.01 17.01 7.68
C ARG A 51 -10.95 18.09 8.77
N VAL A 52 -11.70 17.91 9.86
CA VAL A 52 -11.81 18.88 10.95
C VAL A 52 -11.28 18.25 12.23
N CYS A 53 -10.38 18.94 12.93
CA CYS A 53 -9.88 18.51 14.23
C CYS A 53 -10.96 18.73 15.29
N GLU A 54 -11.38 17.66 15.97
CA GLU A 54 -12.47 17.69 16.96
C GLU A 54 -12.16 18.60 18.16
N ALA A 55 -10.89 18.69 18.56
CA ALA A 55 -10.49 19.51 19.72
C ALA A 55 -10.43 21.02 19.40
N GLU A 56 -10.13 21.38 18.15
CA GLU A 56 -9.91 22.76 17.72
C GLU A 56 -11.07 23.33 16.89
N ASP A 57 -12.01 22.47 16.48
CA ASP A 57 -13.11 22.78 15.55
C ASP A 57 -12.65 23.52 14.27
N ARG A 58 -11.46 23.16 13.77
CA ARG A 58 -10.85 23.75 12.57
C ARG A 58 -10.51 22.70 11.54
N GLU A 59 -10.53 23.11 10.28
CA GLU A 59 -10.02 22.31 9.17
C GLU A 59 -8.51 22.10 9.32
N VAL A 60 -8.06 20.87 9.06
CA VAL A 60 -6.66 20.46 9.14
C VAL A 60 -6.15 19.94 7.80
N GLY A 61 -4.90 20.30 7.48
CA GLY A 61 -4.18 19.82 6.30
C GLY A 61 -3.78 18.35 6.41
N GLU A 62 -3.29 17.77 5.31
CA GLU A 62 -2.83 16.37 5.28
C GLU A 62 -1.57 16.18 6.12
N GLU A 63 -0.69 17.17 6.12
CA GLU A 63 0.54 17.27 6.91
C GLU A 63 0.31 17.31 8.43
N GLU A 64 -0.91 17.67 8.85
CA GLU A 64 -1.29 17.73 10.27
C GLU A 64 -1.89 16.39 10.75
N ILE A 65 -2.10 15.42 9.85
CA ILE A 65 -2.82 14.18 10.14
C ILE A 65 -1.84 13.01 10.21
N GLY A 66 -1.76 12.40 11.40
CA GLY A 66 -1.09 11.13 11.61
C GLY A 66 -2.06 9.99 11.94
N ARG A 67 -1.53 8.78 12.10
CA ARG A 67 -2.27 7.61 12.58
C ARG A 67 -2.04 7.43 14.07
N GLY A 68 -3.11 7.44 14.88
CA GLY A 68 -3.02 7.14 16.31
C GLY A 68 -3.08 5.64 16.58
N TRP A 69 -2.15 5.11 17.36
CA TRP A 69 -2.20 3.76 17.91
C TRP A 69 -2.28 3.79 19.44
N GLN A 70 -3.30 3.14 20.00
CA GLN A 70 -3.48 3.07 21.45
C GLN A 70 -2.84 1.80 22.00
N ALA A 71 -1.83 1.99 22.85
CA ALA A 71 -1.17 0.91 23.57
C ALA A 71 -2.11 0.30 24.62
N SER A 72 -1.86 -0.96 24.97
CA SER A 72 -2.61 -1.67 26.02
C SER A 72 -2.51 -1.01 27.40
N ASP A 73 -1.47 -0.20 27.63
CA ASP A 73 -1.28 0.60 28.84
C ASP A 73 -1.93 2.00 28.78
N GLY A 74 -2.69 2.28 27.71
CA GLY A 74 -3.43 3.53 27.53
C GLY A 74 -2.65 4.66 26.86
N ARG A 75 -1.36 4.48 26.55
CA ARG A 75 -0.57 5.49 25.83
C ARG A 75 -1.01 5.61 24.37
N MET A 76 -1.13 6.84 23.88
CA MET A 76 -1.35 7.14 22.47
C MET A 76 -0.02 7.40 21.78
N VAL A 77 0.27 6.64 20.72
CA VAL A 77 1.41 6.87 19.84
C VAL A 77 0.88 7.44 18.53
N VAL A 78 1.41 8.57 18.09
CA VAL A 78 1.11 9.14 16.77
C VAL A 78 2.18 8.67 15.80
N LEU A 79 1.77 8.06 14.68
CA LEU A 79 2.62 7.58 13.61
C LEU A 79 2.39 8.44 12.37
N ARG A 80 3.45 9.07 11.87
CA ARG A 80 3.45 9.78 10.59
C ARG A 80 4.00 8.86 9.50
N ASP A 81 3.70 9.20 8.25
CA ASP A 81 4.22 8.44 7.10
C ASP A 81 5.76 8.50 7.06
N GLU A 82 6.36 9.63 7.46
CA GLU A 82 7.82 9.81 7.59
C GLU A 82 8.43 8.82 8.59
N ASP A 83 7.76 8.57 9.72
CA ASP A 83 8.23 7.60 10.72
C ASP A 83 8.32 6.19 10.12
N LEU A 84 7.38 5.84 9.23
CA LEU A 84 7.34 4.56 8.54
C LEU A 84 8.42 4.43 7.45
N ASP A 85 8.84 5.55 6.85
CA ASP A 85 9.92 5.58 5.87
C ASP A 85 11.29 5.40 6.51
N HIS A 86 11.46 5.85 7.75
CA HIS A 86 12.69 5.66 8.52
C HIS A 86 12.82 4.29 9.18
N LEU A 87 11.79 3.44 9.12
CA LEU A 87 11.88 2.10 9.66
C LEU A 87 12.97 1.29 8.94
N PRO A 88 13.94 0.71 9.68
CA PRO A 88 15.01 -0.10 9.11
C PRO A 88 14.47 -1.49 8.72
N LEU A 89 13.51 -1.53 7.80
CA LEU A 89 13.01 -2.76 7.22
C LEU A 89 13.99 -3.17 6.12
N ALA A 90 14.93 -4.06 6.44
CA ALA A 90 15.92 -4.60 5.51
C ALA A 90 15.26 -5.20 4.23
N THR A 91 13.99 -5.60 4.32
CA THR A 91 13.20 -6.22 3.26
C THR A 91 12.37 -5.25 2.41
N ARG A 92 12.30 -3.95 2.73
CA ARG A 92 11.37 -2.99 2.07
C ARG A 92 11.49 -2.96 0.54
N ARG A 93 12.67 -3.25 0.00
CA ARG A 93 12.96 -3.28 -1.45
C ARG A 93 13.75 -4.51 -1.90
N ARG A 94 13.75 -5.58 -1.09
CA ARG A 94 14.55 -6.79 -1.38
C ARG A 94 13.71 -8.05 -1.19
N VAL A 95 13.74 -8.90 -2.20
CA VAL A 95 13.24 -10.28 -2.15
C VAL A 95 14.43 -11.21 -2.23
N GLU A 96 14.61 -12.05 -1.22
CA GLU A 96 15.69 -13.03 -1.18
C GLU A 96 15.20 -14.41 -1.64
N ILE A 97 15.90 -15.02 -2.60
CA ILE A 97 15.64 -16.39 -3.02
C ILE A 97 16.30 -17.30 -1.98
N LEU A 98 15.47 -17.97 -1.18
CA LEU A 98 15.92 -18.96 -0.20
C LEU A 98 16.22 -20.32 -0.83
N GLY A 99 15.57 -20.63 -1.95
CA GLY A 99 15.72 -21.89 -2.66
C GLY A 99 14.66 -22.08 -3.75
N PHE A 100 14.71 -23.22 -4.41
CA PHE A 100 13.74 -23.64 -5.42
C PHE A 100 13.13 -24.98 -4.98
N VAL A 101 11.81 -25.11 -5.12
CA VAL A 101 11.04 -26.31 -4.74
C VAL A 101 10.22 -26.78 -5.95
N ASP A 102 9.81 -28.05 -5.99
CA ASP A 102 8.86 -28.53 -7.00
C ASP A 102 7.47 -27.94 -6.70
N ASP A 103 6.62 -27.73 -7.71
CA ASP A 103 5.29 -27.16 -7.48
C ASP A 103 4.45 -28.06 -6.55
N ARG A 104 4.66 -29.37 -6.65
CA ARG A 104 3.95 -30.39 -5.86
C ARG A 104 4.31 -30.34 -4.37
N ASP A 105 5.39 -29.65 -4.01
CA ASP A 105 5.80 -29.46 -2.62
C ASP A 105 5.02 -28.31 -1.94
N VAL A 106 4.28 -27.49 -2.71
CA VAL A 106 3.50 -26.38 -2.17
C VAL A 106 2.00 -26.68 -2.29
N ASP A 107 1.37 -27.01 -1.15
CA ASP A 107 -0.08 -27.26 -1.09
C ASP A 107 -0.87 -26.01 -1.56
N PRO A 108 -1.72 -26.12 -2.60
CA PRO A 108 -2.52 -25.01 -3.10
C PRO A 108 -3.44 -24.36 -2.04
N LEU A 109 -3.81 -25.06 -0.96
CA LEU A 109 -4.55 -24.47 0.15
C LEU A 109 -3.77 -23.39 0.90
N LEU A 110 -2.45 -23.34 0.75
CA LEU A 110 -1.58 -22.33 1.34
C LEU A 110 -1.46 -21.07 0.48
N TYR A 111 -2.08 -21.02 -0.70
CA TYR A 111 -2.06 -19.83 -1.55
C TYR A 111 -3.01 -18.75 -1.01
N ASP A 112 -2.47 -17.57 -0.70
CA ASP A 112 -3.28 -16.39 -0.32
C ASP A 112 -4.21 -15.95 -1.47
N ARG A 113 -3.72 -16.04 -2.70
CA ARG A 113 -4.52 -15.88 -3.93
C ARG A 113 -4.04 -16.88 -4.95
N ALA A 114 -4.96 -17.70 -5.46
CA ALA A 114 -4.65 -18.64 -6.52
C ALA A 114 -4.33 -17.94 -7.85
N TYR A 115 -4.87 -16.73 -8.08
CA TYR A 115 -4.63 -15.85 -9.24
C TYR A 115 -5.36 -14.50 -9.09
#